data_AF-A0A9D2BNQ4-F1
#
_entry.id   AF-A0A9D2BNQ4-F1
#
_cell.length_a   1.000
_cell.length_b   1.000
_cell.length_c   1.000
_cell.angle_alpha   90.00
_cell.angle_beta   90.00
_cell.angle_gamma   90.00
#
_symmetry.space_group_name_H-M   'P 1'
#
loop_
_entity.id
_entity.type
_entity.pdbx_description
1 polymer ?
#
loop_
_entity_poly.entity_id
_entity_poly.type
_entity_poly.pdbx_seq_one_letter_code
_entity_poly.pdbx_strand_id
1 'polypeptide(L)'
;MSVRDYIRALFVDIIKEQLKENSEPSTTKVYQQIIDHGVSETRAIELLAFYLEVFVKENHFTDEFDNEKWKEFLDKFDYNYHIPGEYEFDVQEERTNLRAITRNYGKIKTNEVEKWEDELYSIESHLLVLNELFEISSYEAKKIIHIVINRLFDLKNRYTSDYTDYAHEDILSLADGLEQICNPYKNPHLYKYLSQYVDLEDKSQFSYIFKSVFISLANVLDNIIYCEKRAGSDGYFDFISQFIDIEECIDDGPVFFFTDETLKK
;
A
#
# COMPACT_ATOMS: atom_id res chain seq x y z
N MET A 1 -2.04 -6.26 -21.44
CA MET A 1 -2.28 -7.06 -20.22
C MET A 1 -0.92 -7.21 -19.57
N SER A 2 -0.73 -6.60 -18.41
CA SER A 2 0.53 -6.74 -17.66
C SER A 2 0.66 -8.16 -17.13
N VAL A 3 1.85 -8.55 -16.65
CA VAL A 3 2.05 -9.85 -15.98
C VAL A 3 1.17 -9.93 -14.73
N ARG A 4 1.11 -8.84 -13.95
CA ARG A 4 0.19 -8.65 -12.82
C ARG A 4 -1.28 -8.91 -13.17
N ASP A 5 -1.79 -8.33 -14.27
CA ASP A 5 -3.17 -8.53 -14.72
C ASP A 5 -3.47 -10.01 -14.97
N TYR A 6 -2.50 -10.74 -15.54
CA TYR A 6 -2.63 -12.17 -15.81
C TYR A 6 -2.62 -13.00 -14.52
N ILE A 7 -1.68 -12.75 -13.61
CA ILE A 7 -1.60 -13.42 -12.30
C ILE A 7 -2.90 -13.21 -11.51
N ARG A 8 -3.38 -11.96 -11.43
CA ARG A 8 -4.64 -11.63 -10.75
C ARG A 8 -5.82 -12.39 -11.36
N ALA A 9 -5.93 -12.45 -12.69
CA ALA A 9 -7.00 -13.17 -13.36
C ALA A 9 -7.00 -14.67 -13.01
N LEU A 10 -5.82 -15.30 -12.95
CA LEU A 10 -5.69 -16.70 -12.55
C LEU A 10 -6.18 -16.94 -11.11
N PHE A 11 -5.76 -16.13 -10.15
CA PHE A 11 -6.20 -16.28 -8.76
C PHE A 11 -7.70 -16.01 -8.59
N VAL A 12 -8.26 -15.03 -9.32
CA VAL A 12 -9.71 -14.78 -9.35
C VAL A 12 -10.47 -16.01 -9.83
N ASP A 13 -9.99 -16.69 -10.88
CA ASP A 13 -10.64 -17.89 -11.38
C ASP A 13 -10.55 -19.05 -10.38
N ILE A 14 -9.43 -19.19 -9.66
CA ILE A 14 -9.30 -20.18 -8.59
C ILE A 14 -10.29 -19.91 -7.45
N ILE A 15 -10.40 -18.66 -6.98
CA ILE A 15 -11.36 -18.30 -5.92
C ILE A 15 -12.80 -18.56 -6.37
N LYS A 16 -13.17 -18.21 -7.61
CA LYS A 16 -14.49 -18.53 -8.14
C LYS A 16 -14.78 -20.03 -8.12
N GLU A 17 -13.79 -20.87 -8.42
CA GLU A 17 -13.94 -22.33 -8.36
C GLU A 17 -14.07 -22.83 -6.92
N GLN A 18 -13.30 -22.28 -5.98
CA GLN A 18 -13.39 -22.57 -4.54
C GLN A 18 -14.77 -22.23 -3.95
N LEU A 19 -15.40 -21.17 -4.47
CA LEU A 19 -16.74 -20.75 -4.05
C LEU A 19 -17.86 -21.59 -4.68
N LYS A 20 -17.63 -22.20 -5.85
CA LYS A 20 -18.64 -23.07 -6.48
C LYS A 20 -18.92 -24.27 -5.58
N GLU A 21 -20.21 -24.50 -5.34
CA GLU A 21 -20.71 -25.62 -4.54
C GLU A 21 -20.05 -25.73 -3.14
N ASN A 22 -19.49 -24.63 -2.62
CA ASN A 22 -18.76 -24.60 -1.36
C ASN A 22 -17.60 -25.63 -1.31
N SER A 23 -16.83 -25.71 -2.40
CA SER A 23 -15.74 -26.67 -2.54
C SER A 23 -14.60 -26.43 -1.56
N GLU A 24 -14.37 -25.17 -1.14
CA GLU A 24 -13.48 -24.81 -0.03
C GLU A 24 -14.27 -24.01 1.05
N PRO A 25 -14.66 -24.67 2.16
CA PRO A 25 -15.48 -24.04 3.20
C PRO A 25 -14.82 -22.85 3.89
N SER A 26 -13.48 -22.84 4.01
CA SER A 26 -12.75 -21.73 4.62
C SER A 26 -12.84 -20.47 3.76
N THR A 27 -12.62 -20.59 2.45
CA THR A 27 -12.81 -19.50 1.47
C THR A 27 -14.24 -18.99 1.48
N THR A 28 -15.24 -19.88 1.49
CA THR A 28 -16.66 -19.48 1.48
C THR A 28 -17.07 -18.74 2.76
N LYS A 29 -16.56 -19.16 3.92
CA LYS A 29 -16.76 -18.45 5.20
C LYS A 29 -16.22 -17.03 5.13
N VAL A 30 -14.98 -16.85 4.67
CA VAL A 30 -14.35 -15.51 4.59
C VAL A 30 -15.02 -14.65 3.54
N TYR A 31 -15.39 -15.22 2.39
CA TYR A 31 -16.21 -14.54 1.38
C TYR A 31 -17.48 -13.96 2.00
N GLN A 32 -18.25 -14.77 2.73
CA GLN A 32 -19.47 -14.29 3.36
C GLN A 32 -19.19 -13.20 4.40
N GLN A 33 -18.11 -13.31 5.18
CA GLN A 33 -17.69 -12.25 6.10
C GLN A 33 -17.42 -10.94 5.35
N ILE A 34 -16.70 -10.97 4.24
CA ILE A 34 -16.40 -9.77 3.43
C ILE A 34 -17.70 -9.13 2.92
N ILE A 35 -18.63 -9.93 2.40
CA ILE A 35 -19.95 -9.45 1.94
C ILE A 35 -20.76 -8.82 3.08
N ASP A 36 -20.77 -9.45 4.26
CA ASP A 36 -21.50 -8.97 5.42
C ASP A 36 -20.98 -7.61 5.93
N HIS A 37 -19.73 -7.25 5.61
CA HIS A 37 -19.14 -5.93 5.89
C HIS A 37 -19.46 -4.87 4.81
N GLY A 38 -20.23 -5.22 3.78
CA GLY A 38 -20.71 -4.29 2.75
C GLY A 38 -19.81 -4.16 1.51
N VAL A 39 -18.86 -5.06 1.34
CA VAL A 39 -18.04 -5.14 0.12
C VAL A 39 -18.82 -5.87 -0.99
N SER A 40 -18.68 -5.43 -2.24
CA SER A 40 -19.37 -6.06 -3.38
C SER A 40 -18.80 -7.45 -3.70
N GLU A 41 -19.59 -8.32 -4.36
CA GLU A 41 -19.15 -9.67 -4.74
C GLU A 41 -17.87 -9.67 -5.57
N THR A 42 -17.79 -8.78 -6.56
CA THR A 42 -16.60 -8.65 -7.41
C THR A 42 -15.36 -8.34 -6.58
N ARG A 43 -15.46 -7.36 -5.68
CA ARG A 43 -14.33 -6.94 -4.83
C ARG A 43 -14.00 -7.99 -3.77
N ALA A 44 -15.00 -8.67 -3.20
CA ALA A 44 -14.75 -9.78 -2.28
C ALA A 44 -13.93 -10.91 -2.93
N ILE A 45 -14.21 -11.23 -4.19
CA ILE A 45 -13.44 -12.22 -4.96
C ILE A 45 -12.03 -11.71 -5.27
N GLU A 46 -11.88 -10.44 -5.67
CA GLU A 46 -10.54 -9.86 -5.92
C GLU A 46 -9.68 -9.83 -4.65
N LEU A 47 -10.27 -9.51 -3.50
CA LEU A 47 -9.58 -9.48 -2.21
C LEU A 47 -9.10 -10.88 -1.80
N LEU A 48 -9.99 -11.88 -1.89
CA LEU A 48 -9.62 -13.27 -1.65
C LEU A 48 -8.56 -13.78 -2.61
N ALA A 49 -8.60 -13.34 -3.87
CA ALA A 49 -7.60 -13.70 -4.88
C ALA A 49 -6.21 -13.12 -4.51
N PHE A 50 -6.17 -11.89 -4.02
CA PHE A 50 -4.93 -11.31 -3.50
C PHE A 50 -4.42 -12.06 -2.26
N TYR A 51 -5.29 -12.44 -1.33
CA TYR A 51 -4.89 -13.25 -0.17
C TYR A 51 -4.36 -14.62 -0.54
N LEU A 52 -4.96 -15.26 -1.55
CA LEU A 52 -4.47 -16.52 -2.08
C LEU A 52 -3.09 -16.37 -2.72
N GLU A 53 -2.84 -15.26 -3.42
CA GLU A 53 -1.52 -14.95 -3.96
C GLU A 53 -0.48 -14.78 -2.84
N VAL A 54 -0.79 -13.99 -1.80
CA VAL A 54 0.08 -13.81 -0.63
C VAL A 54 0.40 -15.16 -0.01
N PHE A 55 -0.62 -16.00 0.21
CA PHE A 55 -0.45 -17.34 0.75
C PHE A 55 0.49 -18.21 -0.10
N VAL A 56 0.32 -18.21 -1.43
CA VAL A 56 1.18 -18.99 -2.34
C VAL A 56 2.62 -18.51 -2.31
N LYS A 57 2.84 -17.20 -2.23
CA LYS A 57 4.18 -16.61 -2.15
C LYS A 57 4.83 -16.86 -0.78
N GLU A 58 4.10 -16.77 0.33
CA GLU A 58 4.66 -17.09 1.65
C GLU A 58 4.98 -18.58 1.83
N ASN A 59 4.23 -19.46 1.16
CA ASN A 59 4.37 -20.91 1.27
C ASN A 59 5.15 -21.50 0.10
N HIS A 60 6.09 -20.75 -0.50
CA HIS A 60 7.03 -21.27 -1.50
C HIS A 60 7.43 -22.72 -1.12
N PHE A 61 7.26 -23.67 -2.07
CA PHE A 61 7.72 -25.08 -2.00
C PHE A 61 6.76 -26.21 -1.57
N THR A 62 5.43 -26.11 -1.70
CA THR A 62 4.59 -27.34 -1.77
C THR A 62 4.03 -27.57 -3.17
N ASP A 63 4.32 -28.73 -3.77
CA ASP A 63 3.80 -29.13 -5.09
C ASP A 63 2.26 -29.25 -5.11
N GLU A 64 1.63 -29.29 -3.93
CA GLU A 64 0.19 -29.36 -3.75
C GLU A 64 -0.31 -28.23 -2.83
N PHE A 65 -1.50 -27.73 -3.15
CA PHE A 65 -2.23 -26.76 -2.31
C PHE A 65 -2.70 -27.45 -1.02
N ASP A 66 -2.38 -26.85 0.12
CA ASP A 66 -2.71 -27.40 1.44
C ASP A 66 -3.90 -26.63 2.05
N ASN A 67 -5.07 -27.26 2.04
CA ASN A 67 -6.31 -26.65 2.53
C ASN A 67 -6.25 -26.32 4.04
N GLU A 68 -5.54 -27.10 4.85
CA GLU A 68 -5.45 -26.82 6.28
C GLU A 68 -4.54 -25.61 6.52
N LYS A 69 -3.42 -25.49 5.79
CA LYS A 69 -2.59 -24.28 5.85
C LYS A 69 -3.31 -23.05 5.32
N TRP A 70 -4.08 -23.18 4.24
CA TRP A 70 -4.89 -22.08 3.71
C TRP A 70 -5.92 -21.60 4.73
N LYS A 71 -6.63 -22.53 5.36
CA LYS A 71 -7.56 -22.22 6.45
C LYS A 71 -6.86 -21.57 7.63
N GLU A 72 -5.70 -22.07 8.05
CA GLU A 72 -4.92 -21.46 9.12
C GLU A 72 -4.45 -20.04 8.78
N PHE A 73 -4.06 -19.81 7.53
CA PHE A 73 -3.71 -18.49 7.02
C PHE A 73 -4.91 -17.54 7.11
N LEU A 74 -6.06 -17.95 6.59
CA LEU A 74 -7.30 -17.18 6.66
C LEU A 74 -7.74 -16.90 8.10
N ASP A 75 -7.74 -17.89 8.99
CA ASP A 75 -8.17 -17.70 10.39
C ASP A 75 -7.25 -16.75 11.20
N LYS A 76 -6.00 -16.52 10.75
CA LYS A 76 -5.04 -15.60 11.39
C LYS A 76 -4.95 -14.23 10.71
N PHE A 77 -5.52 -14.08 9.52
CA PHE A 77 -5.37 -12.87 8.72
C PHE A 77 -6.17 -11.71 9.32
N ASP A 78 -5.53 -10.54 9.45
CA ASP A 78 -6.22 -9.30 9.84
C ASP A 78 -6.80 -8.65 8.59
N TYR A 79 -8.11 -8.76 8.41
CA TYR A 79 -8.79 -8.32 7.21
C TYR A 79 -9.04 -6.82 7.23
N ASN A 80 -8.51 -6.11 6.23
CA ASN A 80 -8.90 -4.74 5.95
C ASN A 80 -9.96 -4.72 4.84
N TYR A 81 -11.19 -4.36 5.18
CA TYR A 81 -12.29 -4.29 4.23
C TYR A 81 -12.39 -2.90 3.61
N HIS A 82 -12.12 -2.81 2.30
CA HIS A 82 -12.17 -1.57 1.55
C HIS A 82 -13.60 -1.17 1.15
N ILE A 83 -14.37 -0.69 2.13
CA ILE A 83 -15.75 -0.23 1.92
C ILE A 83 -15.74 1.06 1.08
N PRO A 84 -16.56 1.15 0.01
CA PRO A 84 -16.73 2.38 -0.77
C PRO A 84 -17.06 3.59 0.10
N GLY A 85 -16.31 4.67 -0.06
CA GLY A 85 -16.51 5.93 0.65
C GLY A 85 -17.58 6.83 0.04
N GLU A 86 -17.76 8.01 0.64
CA GLU A 86 -18.72 9.03 0.17
C GLU A 86 -18.25 9.77 -1.08
N TYR A 87 -16.94 9.93 -1.26
CA TYR A 87 -16.35 10.75 -2.32
C TYR A 87 -15.55 9.92 -3.31
N GLU A 88 -15.88 10.00 -4.59
CA GLU A 88 -15.10 9.35 -5.66
C GLU A 88 -13.65 9.90 -5.67
N PHE A 89 -12.67 9.01 -5.87
CA PHE A 89 -11.28 9.37 -6.07
C PHE A 89 -10.85 9.14 -7.52
N ASP A 90 -10.38 10.19 -8.20
CA ASP A 90 -9.88 10.09 -9.55
C ASP A 90 -8.56 10.89 -9.79
N VAL A 91 -8.13 10.95 -11.05
CA VAL A 91 -6.88 11.63 -11.48
C VAL A 91 -6.88 13.14 -11.17
N GLN A 92 -8.05 13.75 -11.08
CA GLN A 92 -8.24 15.14 -10.67
C GLN A 92 -7.97 15.33 -9.18
N GLU A 93 -8.39 14.39 -8.33
CA GLU A 93 -8.06 14.34 -6.89
C GLU A 93 -6.55 14.16 -6.70
N GLU A 94 -5.89 13.27 -7.46
CA GLU A 94 -4.42 13.11 -7.43
C GLU A 94 -3.71 14.47 -7.59
N ARG A 95 -4.09 15.22 -8.65
CA ARG A 95 -3.50 16.53 -8.97
C ARG A 95 -3.82 17.56 -7.90
N THR A 96 -5.03 17.52 -7.36
CA THR A 96 -5.48 18.45 -6.31
C THR A 96 -4.70 18.22 -5.03
N ASN A 97 -4.48 16.96 -4.65
CA ASN A 97 -3.69 16.57 -3.50
C ASN A 97 -2.23 16.99 -3.64
N LEU A 98 -1.59 16.73 -4.79
CA LEU A 98 -0.20 17.16 -5.01
C LEU A 98 -0.01 18.69 -4.97
N ARG A 99 -0.98 19.44 -5.51
CA ARG A 99 -0.99 20.91 -5.39
C ARG A 99 -1.17 21.37 -3.95
N ALA A 100 -2.01 20.68 -3.17
CA ALA A 100 -2.19 20.97 -1.75
C ALA A 100 -0.91 20.69 -0.95
N ILE A 101 -0.22 19.59 -1.21
CA ILE A 101 1.09 19.28 -0.58
C ILE A 101 2.09 20.39 -0.91
N THR A 102 2.29 20.69 -2.20
CA THR A 102 3.26 21.70 -2.63
C THR A 102 2.97 23.07 -1.99
N ARG A 103 1.69 23.46 -1.92
CA ARG A 103 1.26 24.74 -1.34
C ARG A 103 1.44 24.80 0.18
N ASN A 104 1.12 23.72 0.89
CA ASN A 104 1.09 23.72 2.36
C ASN A 104 2.45 23.38 2.97
N TYR A 105 3.23 22.53 2.29
CA TYR A 105 4.42 21.88 2.85
C TYR A 105 5.68 22.09 2.00
N GLY A 106 5.55 22.47 0.73
CA GLY A 106 6.67 22.68 -0.18
C GLY A 106 7.12 21.40 -0.88
N LYS A 107 8.40 21.36 -1.26
CA LYS A 107 9.06 20.24 -1.95
C LYS A 107 10.49 20.08 -1.43
N ILE A 108 11.03 18.86 -1.53
CA ILE A 108 12.47 18.61 -1.32
C ILE A 108 13.24 19.34 -2.42
N LYS A 109 14.22 20.17 -2.02
CA LYS A 109 15.13 20.81 -2.98
C LYS A 109 16.29 19.86 -3.29
N THR A 110 16.85 19.95 -4.48
CA THR A 110 17.96 19.08 -4.93
C THR A 110 19.17 19.10 -3.98
N ASN A 111 19.45 20.23 -3.33
CA ASN A 111 20.55 20.36 -2.37
C ASN A 111 20.18 19.95 -0.94
N GLU A 112 18.97 19.43 -0.72
CA GLU A 112 18.47 19.02 0.60
C GLU A 112 18.16 17.52 0.65
N VAL A 113 18.30 16.77 -0.45
CA VAL A 113 17.93 15.34 -0.56
C VAL A 113 18.60 14.48 0.51
N GLU A 114 19.88 14.73 0.80
CA GLU A 114 20.65 14.03 1.84
C GLU A 114 19.96 14.08 3.22
N LYS A 115 19.25 15.17 3.52
CA LYS A 115 18.52 15.30 4.78
C LYS A 115 17.24 14.48 4.83
N TRP A 116 16.80 13.90 3.72
CA TRP A 116 15.56 13.11 3.61
C TRP A 116 15.84 11.65 3.29
N GLU A 117 17.10 11.21 3.35
CA GLU A 117 17.52 9.86 2.95
C GLU A 117 16.75 8.78 3.69
N ASP A 118 16.63 8.86 5.02
CA ASP A 118 15.88 7.87 5.81
C ASP A 118 14.40 7.81 5.43
N GLU A 119 13.74 8.97 5.28
CA GLU A 119 12.33 9.02 4.93
C GLU A 119 12.07 8.49 3.52
N LEU A 120 12.95 8.84 2.56
CA LEU A 120 12.87 8.34 1.19
C LEU A 120 13.12 6.83 1.18
N TYR A 121 14.21 6.38 1.82
CA TYR A 121 14.56 4.97 1.91
C TYR A 121 13.41 4.12 2.46
N SER A 122 12.71 4.56 3.52
CA SER A 122 11.56 3.82 4.05
C SER A 122 10.44 3.57 3.03
N ILE A 123 10.17 4.54 2.15
CA ILE A 123 9.15 4.43 1.11
C ILE A 123 9.69 3.63 -0.09
N GLU A 124 10.90 3.95 -0.54
CA GLU A 124 11.49 3.36 -1.75
C GLU A 124 11.82 1.88 -1.56
N SER A 125 12.36 1.50 -0.40
CA SER A 125 12.60 0.09 -0.04
C SER A 125 11.30 -0.70 0.00
N HIS A 126 10.24 -0.15 0.61
CA HIS A 126 8.94 -0.80 0.64
C HIS A 126 8.38 -1.01 -0.76
N LEU A 127 8.39 0.02 -1.62
CA LEU A 127 7.92 -0.11 -3.00
C LEU A 127 8.75 -1.12 -3.81
N LEU A 128 10.07 -1.19 -3.57
CA LEU A 128 10.94 -2.17 -4.23
C LEU A 128 10.59 -3.60 -3.78
N VAL A 129 10.33 -3.82 -2.49
CA VAL A 129 9.82 -5.11 -1.98
C VAL A 129 8.50 -5.48 -2.65
N LEU A 130 7.59 -4.52 -2.82
CA LEU A 130 6.34 -4.79 -3.53
C LEU A 130 6.57 -5.14 -5.01
N ASN A 131 7.54 -4.51 -5.67
CA ASN A 131 7.91 -4.84 -7.05
C ASN A 131 8.49 -6.25 -7.15
N GLU A 132 9.40 -6.62 -6.27
CA GLU A 132 10.01 -7.96 -6.25
C GLU A 132 8.97 -9.05 -5.92
N LEU A 133 8.15 -8.82 -4.89
CA LEU A 133 7.21 -9.82 -4.42
C LEU A 133 5.93 -9.88 -5.24
N PHE A 134 5.43 -8.78 -5.82
CA PHE A 134 4.11 -8.76 -6.47
C PHE A 134 4.13 -8.26 -7.92
N GLU A 135 5.31 -8.01 -8.48
CA GLU A 135 5.52 -7.55 -9.85
C GLU A 135 4.77 -6.25 -10.17
N ILE A 136 4.64 -5.34 -9.19
CA ILE A 136 4.01 -4.04 -9.45
C ILE A 136 4.85 -3.20 -10.40
N SER A 137 4.21 -2.56 -11.36
CA SER A 137 4.84 -1.60 -12.27
C SER A 137 4.99 -0.21 -11.64
N SER A 138 5.79 0.67 -12.27
CA SER A 138 5.88 2.08 -11.83
C SER A 138 4.53 2.80 -11.88
N TYR A 139 3.64 2.38 -12.79
CA TYR A 139 2.28 2.90 -12.85
C TYR A 139 1.46 2.53 -11.61
N GLU A 140 1.54 1.28 -11.17
CA GLU A 140 0.86 0.80 -9.97
C GLU A 140 1.47 1.38 -8.69
N ALA A 141 2.79 1.55 -8.64
CA ALA A 141 3.47 2.27 -7.55
C ALA A 141 2.94 3.70 -7.38
N LYS A 142 2.73 4.43 -8.49
CA LYS A 142 2.09 5.76 -8.44
C LYS A 142 0.68 5.70 -7.85
N LYS A 143 -0.14 4.72 -8.26
CA LYS A 143 -1.50 4.54 -7.71
C LYS A 143 -1.45 4.29 -6.20
N ILE A 144 -0.59 3.39 -5.75
CA ILE A 144 -0.39 3.07 -4.33
C ILE A 144 -0.07 4.35 -3.55
N ILE A 145 0.91 5.14 -4.00
CA ILE A 145 1.26 6.40 -3.33
C ILE A 145 0.09 7.39 -3.35
N HIS A 146 -0.63 7.52 -4.46
CA HIS A 146 -1.79 8.41 -4.56
C HIS A 146 -2.91 8.03 -3.60
N ILE A 147 -3.19 6.74 -3.45
CA ILE A 147 -4.16 6.21 -2.47
C ILE A 147 -3.73 6.60 -1.06
N VAL A 148 -2.48 6.35 -0.66
CA VAL A 148 -1.97 6.70 0.68
C VAL A 148 -2.05 8.20 0.93
N ILE A 149 -1.61 9.03 -0.02
CA ILE A 149 -1.74 10.50 0.07
C ILE A 149 -3.20 10.90 0.30
N ASN A 150 -4.14 10.32 -0.45
CA ASN A 150 -5.55 10.66 -0.31
C ASN A 150 -6.11 10.23 1.04
N ARG A 151 -5.83 9.01 1.49
CA ARG A 151 -6.27 8.51 2.81
C ARG A 151 -5.76 9.38 3.97
N LEU A 152 -4.54 9.92 3.87
CA LEU A 152 -4.03 10.88 4.84
C LEU A 152 -4.80 12.21 4.80
N PHE A 153 -5.20 12.69 3.62
CA PHE A 153 -6.07 13.87 3.52
C PHE A 153 -7.50 13.59 4.00
N ASP A 154 -8.04 12.41 3.72
CA ASP A 154 -9.33 11.95 4.24
C ASP A 154 -9.31 11.91 5.76
N LEU A 155 -8.24 11.37 6.36
CA LEU A 155 -8.04 11.38 7.81
C LEU A 155 -8.07 12.82 8.38
N LYS A 156 -7.39 13.76 7.72
CA LYS A 156 -7.38 15.18 8.11
C LYS A 156 -8.78 15.79 8.08
N ASN A 157 -9.52 15.51 7.02
CA ASN A 157 -10.80 16.16 6.72
C ASN A 157 -12.01 15.40 7.26
N ARG A 158 -11.80 14.17 7.76
CA ARG A 158 -12.82 13.21 8.19
C ARG A 158 -13.72 12.78 7.03
N TYR A 159 -13.11 12.53 5.88
CA TYR A 159 -13.78 12.02 4.69
C TYR A 159 -13.50 10.53 4.51
N THR A 160 -14.22 9.93 3.57
CA THR A 160 -13.98 8.57 3.09
C THR A 160 -14.06 8.60 1.58
N SER A 161 -13.04 8.09 0.90
CA SER A 161 -13.04 8.00 -0.55
C SER A 161 -13.44 6.62 -1.07
N ASP A 162 -14.14 6.62 -2.20
CA ASP A 162 -14.40 5.45 -3.01
C ASP A 162 -13.33 5.32 -4.10
N TYR A 163 -12.67 4.16 -4.11
CA TYR A 163 -11.62 3.80 -5.06
C TYR A 163 -12.07 2.75 -6.07
N THR A 164 -13.35 2.37 -6.08
CA THR A 164 -13.88 1.25 -6.88
C THR A 164 -13.54 1.38 -8.37
N ASP A 165 -13.64 2.58 -8.94
CA ASP A 165 -13.31 2.82 -10.35
C ASP A 165 -11.83 3.16 -10.59
N TYR A 166 -11.05 3.33 -9.50
CA TYR A 166 -9.66 3.75 -9.55
C TYR A 166 -8.68 2.57 -9.45
N ALA A 167 -8.92 1.63 -8.55
CA ALA A 167 -8.00 0.54 -8.24
C ALA A 167 -8.74 -0.76 -7.85
N HIS A 168 -8.11 -1.89 -8.21
CA HIS A 168 -8.50 -3.22 -7.76
C HIS A 168 -8.05 -3.46 -6.31
N GLU A 169 -8.60 -4.51 -5.69
CA GLU A 169 -8.32 -4.85 -4.28
C GLU A 169 -6.85 -5.18 -3.99
N ASP A 170 -6.11 -5.72 -4.95
CA ASP A 170 -4.69 -5.98 -4.78
C ASP A 170 -3.92 -4.67 -4.58
N ILE A 171 -4.15 -3.67 -5.44
CA ILE A 171 -3.52 -2.35 -5.32
C ILE A 171 -3.92 -1.64 -4.02
N LEU A 172 -5.17 -1.77 -3.58
CA LEU A 172 -5.62 -1.19 -2.31
C LEU A 172 -4.97 -1.87 -1.10
N SER A 173 -4.85 -3.20 -1.13
CA SER A 173 -4.19 -3.97 -0.08
C SER A 173 -2.70 -3.68 -0.01
N LEU A 174 -2.03 -3.51 -1.15
CA LEU A 174 -0.65 -3.07 -1.21
C LEU A 174 -0.46 -1.63 -0.69
N ALA A 175 -1.44 -0.75 -0.92
CA ALA A 175 -1.46 0.58 -0.33
C ALA A 175 -1.66 0.58 1.18
N ASP A 176 -2.37 -0.40 1.75
CA ASP A 176 -2.43 -0.59 3.20
C ASP A 176 -1.05 -0.84 3.80
N GLY A 177 -0.23 -1.67 3.14
CA GLY A 177 1.15 -1.94 3.57
C GLY A 177 1.99 -0.66 3.64
N LEU A 178 1.94 0.17 2.58
CA LEU A 178 2.64 1.45 2.57
C LEU A 178 2.08 2.43 3.62
N GLU A 179 0.77 2.42 3.85
CA GLU A 179 0.14 3.24 4.89
C GLU A 179 0.61 2.80 6.28
N GLN A 180 0.75 1.50 6.55
CA GLN A 180 1.20 0.98 7.84
C GLN A 180 2.62 1.40 8.22
N ILE A 181 3.50 1.69 7.26
CA ILE A 181 4.87 2.14 7.58
C ILE A 181 4.94 3.64 7.92
N CYS A 182 3.91 4.41 7.59
CA CYS A 182 3.93 5.88 7.71
C CYS A 182 2.71 6.50 8.41
N ASN A 183 1.71 5.70 8.80
CA ASN A 183 0.50 6.17 9.50
C ASN A 183 0.39 5.56 10.91
N PRO A 184 0.63 6.33 11.99
CA PRO A 184 0.51 5.81 13.36
C PRO A 184 -0.90 5.30 13.69
N TYR A 185 -1.96 5.80 13.04
CA TYR A 185 -3.32 5.34 13.32
C TYR A 185 -3.65 3.99 12.68
N LYS A 186 -2.76 3.46 11.83
CA LYS A 186 -2.86 2.14 11.20
C LYS A 186 -1.87 1.12 11.76
N ASN A 187 -0.86 1.57 12.50
CA ASN A 187 0.18 0.71 13.04
C ASN A 187 0.38 0.97 14.55
N PRO A 188 0.01 0.02 15.42
CA PRO A 188 0.14 0.17 16.88
C PRO A 188 1.58 0.42 17.36
N HIS A 189 2.58 -0.11 16.67
CA HIS A 189 3.99 0.13 17.00
C HIS A 189 4.37 1.58 16.74
N LEU A 190 4.00 2.11 15.57
CA LEU A 190 4.19 3.53 15.24
C LEU A 190 3.40 4.44 16.17
N TYR A 191 2.15 4.11 16.49
CA TYR A 191 1.34 4.86 17.45
C TYR A 191 2.08 4.98 18.79
N LYS A 192 2.52 3.86 19.35
CA LYS A 192 3.24 3.81 20.63
C LYS A 192 4.55 4.59 20.57
N TYR A 193 5.29 4.51 19.47
CA TYR A 193 6.52 5.25 19.28
C TYR A 193 6.27 6.76 19.23
N LEU A 194 5.40 7.22 18.31
CA LEU A 194 5.14 8.65 18.11
C LEU A 194 4.45 9.32 19.29
N SER A 195 3.60 8.61 20.03
CA SER A 195 2.92 9.15 21.22
C SER A 195 3.87 9.64 22.33
N GLN A 196 5.16 9.29 22.26
CA GLN A 196 6.19 9.77 23.20
C GLN A 196 6.66 11.21 22.88
N TYR A 197 6.43 11.67 21.65
CA TYR A 197 6.93 12.95 21.14
C TYR A 197 5.81 13.93 20.81
N VAL A 198 4.63 13.43 20.45
CA VAL A 198 3.48 14.23 20.03
C VAL A 198 2.18 13.66 20.60
N ASP A 199 1.25 14.54 20.96
CA ASP A 199 -0.12 14.15 21.29
C ASP A 199 -0.88 13.78 20.01
N LEU A 200 -1.06 12.48 19.79
CA LEU A 200 -1.76 11.93 18.62
C LEU A 200 -3.27 12.16 18.65
N GLU A 201 -3.86 12.60 19.78
CA GLU A 201 -5.27 12.98 19.87
C GLU A 201 -5.50 14.45 19.50
N ASP A 202 -4.47 15.30 19.61
CA ASP A 202 -4.52 16.70 19.22
C ASP A 202 -4.49 16.86 17.69
N LYS A 203 -5.65 17.16 17.12
CA LYS A 203 -5.79 17.40 15.67
C LYS A 203 -4.91 18.53 15.14
N SER A 204 -4.51 19.48 15.97
CA SER A 204 -3.64 20.57 15.54
C SER A 204 -2.24 20.07 15.14
N GLN A 205 -1.85 18.89 15.64
CA GLN A 205 -0.57 18.23 15.34
C GLN A 205 -0.54 17.50 14.00
N PHE A 206 -1.67 17.40 13.27
CA PHE A 206 -1.72 16.64 12.01
C PHE A 206 -0.61 17.04 11.03
N SER A 207 -0.41 18.35 10.84
CA SER A 207 0.63 18.83 9.93
C SER A 207 2.04 18.61 10.47
N TYR A 208 2.24 18.60 11.80
CA TYR A 208 3.54 18.23 12.37
C TYR A 208 3.85 16.76 12.09
N ILE A 209 2.87 15.87 12.29
CA ILE A 209 3.02 14.43 12.07
C ILE A 209 3.25 14.10 10.59
N PHE A 210 2.41 14.60 9.68
CA PHE A 210 2.37 14.10 8.31
C PHE A 210 3.08 14.97 7.28
N LYS A 211 3.60 16.15 7.62
CA LYS A 211 4.31 17.01 6.66
C LYS A 211 5.45 16.26 5.96
N SER A 212 6.29 15.57 6.73
CA SER A 212 7.41 14.82 6.17
C SER A 212 6.94 13.67 5.28
N VAL A 213 5.91 12.92 5.71
CA VAL A 213 5.28 11.85 4.93
C VAL A 213 4.79 12.38 3.57
N PHE A 214 4.03 13.48 3.56
CA PHE A 214 3.51 14.06 2.31
C PHE A 214 4.62 14.53 1.37
N ILE A 215 5.66 15.17 1.90
CA ILE A 215 6.78 15.67 1.10
C ILE A 215 7.54 14.50 0.47
N SER A 216 7.83 13.45 1.24
CA SER A 216 8.57 12.29 0.75
C SER A 216 7.77 11.49 -0.28
N LEU A 217 6.48 11.20 -0.02
CA LEU A 217 5.60 10.53 -1.00
C LEU A 217 5.50 11.32 -2.31
N ALA A 218 5.33 12.65 -2.23
CA ALA A 218 5.29 13.49 -3.42
C ALA A 218 6.64 13.54 -4.17
N ASN A 219 7.76 13.45 -3.46
CA ASN A 219 9.09 13.39 -4.07
C ASN A 219 9.31 12.06 -4.80
N VAL A 220 8.93 10.93 -4.20
CA VAL A 220 8.99 9.62 -4.84
C VAL A 220 8.17 9.59 -6.13
N LEU A 221 6.96 10.19 -6.13
CA LEU A 221 6.17 10.36 -7.36
C LEU A 221 6.91 11.16 -8.44
N ASP A 222 7.54 12.27 -8.07
CA ASP A 222 8.34 13.08 -9.01
C ASP A 222 9.52 12.25 -9.57
N ASN A 223 10.16 11.41 -8.75
CA ASN A 223 11.26 10.52 -9.16
C ASN A 223 10.78 9.40 -10.10
N ILE A 224 9.63 8.77 -9.82
CA ILE A 224 9.03 7.77 -10.71
C ILE A 224 8.83 8.37 -12.11
N ILE A 225 8.18 9.54 -12.18
CA ILE A 225 7.92 10.24 -13.46
C ILE A 225 9.22 10.59 -14.18
N TYR A 226 10.26 10.97 -13.45
CA TYR A 226 11.56 11.29 -13.99
C TYR A 226 12.25 10.06 -14.60
N CYS A 227 12.26 8.94 -13.88
CA CYS A 227 12.87 7.69 -14.31
C CYS A 227 12.11 7.08 -15.50
N GLU A 228 10.77 7.10 -15.48
CA GLU A 228 9.94 6.62 -16.60
C GLU A 228 10.29 7.33 -17.92
N LYS A 229 10.48 8.65 -17.86
CA LYS A 229 10.86 9.46 -19.04
C LYS A 229 12.24 9.13 -19.59
N ARG A 230 13.15 8.63 -18.75
CA ARG A 230 14.54 8.37 -19.12
C ARG A 230 14.80 6.92 -19.52
N ALA A 231 14.19 5.97 -18.81
CA ALA A 231 14.53 4.56 -18.87
C ALA A 231 13.32 3.65 -19.20
N GLY A 232 12.13 4.21 -19.42
CA GLY A 232 10.93 3.44 -19.78
C GLY A 232 10.08 3.05 -18.58
N SER A 233 9.02 2.28 -18.83
CA SER A 233 7.90 2.07 -17.90
C SER A 233 8.27 1.60 -16.49
N ASP A 234 9.37 0.85 -16.32
CA ASP A 234 9.83 0.38 -14.99
C ASP A 234 11.23 0.88 -14.62
N GLY A 235 11.70 1.92 -15.30
CA GLY A 235 13.01 2.50 -15.06
C GLY A 235 13.20 3.10 -13.66
N TYR A 236 12.13 3.29 -12.89
CA TYR A 236 12.22 3.68 -11.48
C TYR A 236 12.74 2.53 -10.61
N PHE A 237 12.22 1.32 -10.76
CA PHE A 237 12.67 0.15 -10.01
C PHE A 237 14.09 -0.25 -10.41
N ASP A 238 14.42 -0.19 -11.70
CA ASP A 238 15.80 -0.35 -12.19
C ASP A 238 16.78 0.66 -11.58
N PHE A 239 16.28 1.85 -11.24
CA PHE A 239 17.10 2.90 -10.64
C PHE A 239 17.31 2.65 -9.14
N ILE A 240 16.25 2.47 -8.36
CA ILE A 240 16.38 2.34 -6.89
C ILE A 240 17.04 1.03 -6.46
N SER A 241 16.91 -0.05 -7.25
CA SER A 241 17.58 -1.34 -7.01
C SER A 241 19.12 -1.26 -7.09
N GLN A 242 19.68 -0.18 -7.63
CA GLN A 242 21.14 0.04 -7.62
C GLN A 242 21.66 0.50 -6.25
N PHE A 243 20.76 0.95 -5.37
CA PHE A 243 21.11 1.58 -4.09
C PHE A 243 20.52 0.86 -2.88
N ILE A 244 19.48 0.06 -3.08
CA ILE A 244 18.76 -0.66 -2.00
C ILE A 244 19.02 -2.15 -2.16
N ASP A 245 19.47 -2.79 -1.08
CA ASP A 245 19.59 -4.25 -1.02
C ASP A 245 18.20 -4.86 -0.78
N ILE A 246 17.64 -5.48 -1.82
CA ILE A 246 16.30 -6.02 -1.80
C ILE A 246 16.18 -7.29 -0.93
N GLU A 247 17.24 -8.11 -0.88
CA GLU A 247 17.24 -9.34 -0.07
C GLU A 247 17.20 -8.96 1.42
N GLU A 248 18.02 -7.99 1.83
CA GLU A 248 18.02 -7.45 3.19
C GLU A 248 16.65 -6.86 3.57
N CYS A 249 16.02 -6.10 2.66
CA CYS A 249 14.71 -5.51 2.91
C CYS A 249 13.59 -6.56 3.08
N ILE A 250 13.66 -7.68 2.37
CA ILE A 250 12.70 -8.77 2.51
C ILE A 250 12.91 -9.50 3.83
N ASP A 251 14.16 -9.76 4.21
CA ASP A 251 14.52 -10.51 5.42
C ASP A 251 14.25 -9.72 6.71
N ASP A 252 14.62 -8.44 6.75
CA ASP A 252 14.46 -7.57 7.92
C ASP A 252 13.03 -7.03 8.07
N GLY A 253 12.28 -7.02 6.99
CA GLY A 253 10.92 -6.49 6.93
C GLY A 253 10.87 -4.96 6.78
N PRO A 254 9.66 -4.37 6.89
CA PRO A 254 9.45 -2.99 6.53
C PRO A 254 10.13 -2.00 7.49
N VAL A 255 10.85 -1.03 6.91
CA VAL A 255 11.42 0.09 7.66
C VAL A 255 10.34 1.15 7.92
N PHE A 256 10.14 1.49 9.19
CA PHE A 256 9.17 2.50 9.59
C PHE A 256 9.65 3.92 9.28
N PHE A 257 8.72 4.76 8.82
CA PHE A 257 9.02 6.12 8.32
C PHE A 257 9.56 7.06 9.41
N PHE A 258 9.07 6.94 10.65
CA PHE A 258 9.40 7.89 11.70
C PHE A 258 10.63 7.47 12.48
N THR A 259 11.71 8.24 12.35
CA THR A 259 12.92 8.12 13.17
C THR A 259 13.07 9.29 14.13
N ASP A 260 14.03 9.20 15.06
CA ASP A 260 14.43 10.35 15.89
C ASP A 260 14.89 11.56 15.05
N GLU A 261 15.35 11.35 13.82
CA GLU A 261 15.76 12.42 12.91
C GLU A 261 14.57 13.07 12.22
N THR A 262 13.59 12.28 11.79
CA THR A 262 12.33 12.77 11.19
C THR A 262 11.63 13.76 12.10
N LEU A 263 11.60 13.48 13.41
CA LEU A 263 10.88 14.28 14.40
C LEU A 263 11.56 15.60 14.76
N LYS A 264 12.82 15.80 14.36
CA LYS A 264 13.58 17.04 14.59
C LYS A 264 13.34 18.11 13.50
N LYS A 265 12.63 17.80 12.42
CA LYS A 265 12.42 18.65 11.21
C LYS A 265 11.11 19.44 11.25
#